data_AF-A0A8T6BW13-F1
#
_entry.id   AF-A0A8T6BW13-F1
#
_cell.length_a   1.000
_cell.length_b   1.000
_cell.length_c   1.000
_cell.angle_alpha   90.00
_cell.angle_beta   90.00
_cell.angle_gamma   90.00
#
_symmetry.space_group_name_H-M   'P 1'
#
loop_
_entity.id
_entity.type
_entity.pdbx_description
1 polymer ?
#
loop_
_entity_poly.entity_id
_entity_poly.type
_entity_poly.pdbx_seq_one_letter_code
_entity_poly.pdbx_strand_id
1 'polypeptide(L)' 'GFITYMAMIPQKNIGAFVVVTRSPLTRFKNMSDGINDLVTELSGNKPLVIPAS' A
#
# COMPACT_ATOMS: atom_id res chain seq x y z
N GLY A 1 -7.01 11.98 -15.81
CA GLY A 1 -7.86 11.02 -15.05
C GLY A 1 -7.22 10.72 -13.71
N PHE A 2 -8.00 10.26 -12.73
CA PHE A 2 -7.51 9.96 -11.38
C PHE A 2 -7.34 8.45 -11.18
N ILE A 3 -6.42 8.06 -10.29
CA ILE A 3 -6.42 6.75 -9.64
C ILE A 3 -6.60 6.94 -8.14
N THR A 4 -7.35 6.06 -7.52
CA THR A 4 -7.64 6.06 -6.09
C THR A 4 -7.30 4.69 -5.52
N TYR A 5 -6.81 4.67 -4.28
CA TYR A 5 -6.50 3.43 -3.59
C TYR A 5 -6.66 3.57 -2.09
N MET A 6 -7.20 2.53 -1.46
CA MET A 6 -7.37 2.42 -0.02
C MET A 6 -6.77 1.09 0.44
N ALA A 7 -5.84 1.16 1.40
CA ALA A 7 -5.28 0.00 2.08
C ALA A 7 -5.54 0.11 3.58
N MET A 8 -5.91 -1.00 4.21
CA MET A 8 -6.33 -1.03 5.62
C MET A 8 -5.85 -2.29 6.32
N ILE A 9 -5.50 -2.14 7.59
CA ILE A 9 -5.35 -3.24 8.55
C ILE A 9 -6.28 -2.93 9.74
N PRO A 10 -7.57 -3.33 9.66
CA PRO A 10 -8.59 -2.95 10.65
C PRO A 10 -8.23 -3.39 12.07
N GLN A 11 -7.62 -4.56 12.23
CA GLN A 11 -7.22 -5.12 13.52
C GLN A 11 -6.14 -4.28 14.23
N LYS A 12 -5.49 -3.39 13.49
CA LYS A 12 -4.46 -2.47 13.98
C LYS A 12 -4.91 -1.00 13.94
N ASN A 13 -6.17 -0.75 13.59
CA ASN A 13 -6.73 0.60 13.41
C ASN A 13 -5.94 1.47 12.42
N ILE A 14 -5.41 0.87 11.36
CA ILE A 14 -4.63 1.57 10.33
C ILE A 14 -5.38 1.56 9.01
N GLY A 15 -5.45 2.73 8.39
CA GLY A 15 -5.95 2.91 7.04
C GLY A 15 -5.20 4.04 6.34
N ALA A 16 -4.95 3.88 5.05
CA ALA A 16 -4.40 4.90 4.18
C ALA A 16 -5.27 5.05 2.94
N PHE A 17 -5.56 6.29 2.57
CA PHE A 17 -6.32 6.64 1.37
C PHE A 17 -5.51 7.62 0.52
N VAL A 18 -5.36 7.31 -0.77
CA VAL A 18 -4.59 8.12 -1.71
C VAL A 18 -5.38 8.39 -2.98
N VAL A 19 -5.19 9.59 -3.52
CA VAL A 19 -5.72 10.02 -4.81
C VAL A 19 -4.56 10.62 -5.61
N VAL A 20 -4.37 10.15 -6.84
CA VAL A 20 -3.32 10.63 -7.73
C VAL A 20 -3.91 11.05 -9.08
N THR A 21 -3.58 12.26 -9.52
CA THR A 21 -3.82 12.69 -10.90
C THR A 21 -2.79 12.03 -11.81
N ARG A 22 -3.24 11.27 -12.81
CA ARG A 22 -2.35 10.50 -13.69
C ARG A 22 -1.58 11.40 -14.66
N SER A 23 -0.29 11.11 -14.82
CA SER A 23 0.54 11.46 -15.98
C SER A 23 0.73 10.23 -16.90
N PRO A 24 1.31 10.37 -18.10
CA PRO A 24 1.56 9.23 -19.00
C PRO A 24 2.39 8.10 -18.39
N LEU A 25 3.28 8.46 -17.46
CA LEU A 25 4.17 7.52 -16.76
C LEU A 25 3.56 6.98 -15.46
N THR A 26 2.41 7.49 -15.00
CA THR A 26 1.75 6.96 -13.81
C THR A 26 1.37 5.50 -14.01
N ARG A 27 1.76 4.65 -13.04
CA ARG A 27 1.39 3.24 -12.96
C ARG A 27 0.71 3.01 -11.61
N PHE A 28 -0.44 2.34 -11.65
CA PHE A 28 -1.21 2.02 -10.44
C PHE A 28 -0.35 1.22 -9.45
N LYS A 29 0.37 0.21 -9.93
CA LYS A 29 1.24 -0.66 -9.12
C LYS A 29 2.25 0.13 -8.29
N ASN A 30 2.97 1.08 -8.90
CA ASN A 30 3.97 1.88 -8.20
C ASN A 30 3.38 2.69 -7.03
N MET A 31 2.15 3.18 -7.19
CA MET A 31 1.43 3.89 -6.12
C MET A 31 0.91 2.90 -5.07
N SER A 32 0.26 1.80 -5.47
CA SER A 32 -0.31 0.83 -4.52
C SER A 32 0.76 0.12 -3.68
N ASP A 33 1.91 -0.20 -4.28
CA ASP A 33 3.03 -0.86 -3.59
C ASP A 33 3.52 0.03 -2.42
N GLY A 34 3.78 1.32 -2.67
CA GLY A 34 4.21 2.24 -1.61
C GLY A 34 3.16 2.45 -0.50
N ILE A 35 1.86 2.41 -0.83
CA ILE A 35 0.79 2.48 0.17
C ILE A 35 0.72 1.19 1.01
N ASN A 36 0.94 0.03 0.39
CA ASN A 36 1.00 -1.24 1.11
C ASN A 36 2.20 -1.30 2.04
N ASP A 37 3.38 -0.86 1.58
CA ASP A 37 4.58 -0.79 2.41
C ASP A 37 4.35 0.13 3.62
N LEU A 38 3.77 1.32 3.41
CA LEU A 38 3.42 2.25 4.47
C LEU A 38 2.49 1.63 5.53
N VAL A 39 1.38 1.03 5.10
CA VAL A 39 0.40 0.42 6.02
C VAL A 39 1.01 -0.78 6.75
N THR A 40 1.87 -1.54 6.07
CA THR A 40 2.60 -2.68 6.65
C THR A 40 3.55 -2.21 7.77
N GLU A 41 4.38 -1.21 7.49
CA GLU A 41 5.32 -0.64 8.47
C GLU A 41 4.59 -0.03 9.68
N LEU A 42 3.53 0.76 9.46
CA LEU A 42 2.73 1.34 10.54
C LEU A 42 2.09 0.28 11.45
N SER A 43 1.74 -0.88 10.88
CA SER A 43 1.08 -1.96 11.63
C SER A 43 2.04 -2.81 12.47
N GLY A 44 3.35 -2.63 12.29
CA GLY A 44 4.37 -3.53 12.84
C GLY A 44 4.27 -4.95 12.28
N ASN A 45 3.51 -5.15 11.20
CA ASN A 45 3.32 -6.44 10.54
C ASN A 45 4.53 -6.73 9.66
N LYS A 46 5.65 -7.14 10.26
CA LYS A 46 6.80 -7.61 9.46
C LYS A 46 6.41 -8.93 8.80
N PRO A 47 6.45 -9.04 7.46
CA PRO A 47 6.25 -10.31 6.79
C PRO A 47 7.26 -11.31 7.36
N LEU A 48 6.78 -12.44 7.87
CA LEU A 48 7.66 -13.54 8.22
C LEU A 48 8.33 -13.99 6.93
N VAL A 49 9.65 -13.79 6.82
CA VAL A 49 10.45 -14.37 5.75
C VAL A 49 10.43 -15.88 5.97
N ILE A 50 9.51 -16.57 5.31
CA ILE A 50 9.48 -18.03 5.27
C ILE A 50 10.48 -18.43 4.18
N PRO A 51 11.63 -19.04 4.52
CA PRO A 51 12.56 -19.53 3.50
C PRO A 51 11.85 -20.61 2.68
N ALA A 52 11.99 -20.58 1.36
CA ALA A 52 11.56 -21.69 0.52
C ALA A 52 12.34 -22.94 0.95
N SER A 53 11.62 -24.01 1.32
CA SER A 53 12.18 -25.33 1.60
C SER A 53 12.57 -26.06 0.32
#